data_AF-A0A1G3KKL6-F1
#
_entry.id   AF-A0A1G3KKL6-F1
#
_cell.length_a   1.000
_cell.length_b   1.000
_cell.length_c   1.000
_cell.angle_alpha   90.00
_cell.angle_beta   90.00
_cell.angle_gamma   90.00
#
_symmetry.space_group_name_H-M   'P 1'
#
loop_
_entity.id
_entity.type
_entity.pdbx_description
1 polymer ?
#
loop_
_entity_poly.entity_id
_entity_poly.type
_entity_poly.pdbx_seq_one_letter_code
_entity_poly.pdbx_strand_id
1 'polypeptide(L)'
;MLNIFKPILAGATLPDRLIASLGAAIAIALTIVVCAGLPLSAMDLPIIVAPLGASAVLVFAVPSSPLAQPWAVVGGNTISTLIGVWAFNLFPDITLAAGVAVGGAILVMSLLRCLHPPGGAAALTAVIGSQGIHAAGYSFAFAPVAINSIALVSIAMFFHRMTTHSYPHVPALTPEPRVPRAFHSSDIDAALEDMHESFDISREDIEVLLAHVERHALMKSQRR
;
A
#
# COMPACT_ATOMS: atom_id res chain seq x y z
N MET A 1 -16.63 -28.88 8.80
CA MET A 1 -15.17 -28.79 8.61
C MET A 1 -14.71 -27.51 9.29
N LEU A 2 -13.71 -27.55 10.17
CA LEU A 2 -13.17 -26.35 10.82
C LEU A 2 -12.57 -25.45 9.73
N ASN A 3 -13.15 -24.27 9.54
CA ASN A 3 -12.62 -23.26 8.64
C ASN A 3 -11.39 -22.62 9.30
N ILE A 4 -10.21 -23.25 9.14
CA ILE A 4 -8.94 -22.85 9.77
C ILE A 4 -8.49 -21.47 9.29
N PHE A 5 -8.99 -21.00 8.15
CA PHE A 5 -8.69 -19.70 7.58
C PHE A 5 -9.89 -18.75 7.72
N LYS A 6 -9.77 -17.77 8.61
CA LYS A 6 -10.67 -16.61 8.69
C LYS A 6 -9.88 -15.36 8.29
N PRO A 7 -10.06 -14.83 7.08
CA PRO A 7 -9.33 -13.67 6.61
C PRO A 7 -9.76 -12.41 7.37
N ILE A 8 -8.80 -11.51 7.62
CA ILE A 8 -9.04 -10.19 8.23
C ILE A 8 -9.67 -9.23 7.22
N LEU A 9 -9.28 -9.36 5.94
CA LEU A 9 -9.72 -8.49 4.86
C LEU A 9 -11.04 -9.01 4.27
N ALA A 10 -12.03 -8.13 4.14
CA ALA A 10 -13.28 -8.44 3.48
C ALA A 10 -13.02 -8.91 2.03
N GLY A 11 -13.68 -9.99 1.60
CA GLY A 11 -13.56 -10.54 0.24
C GLY A 11 -12.32 -11.40 -0.04
N ALA A 12 -11.42 -11.60 0.92
CA ALA A 12 -10.21 -12.39 0.71
C ALA A 12 -10.46 -13.91 0.76
N THR A 13 -9.90 -14.68 -0.18
CA THR A 13 -9.92 -16.15 -0.15
C THR A 13 -8.51 -16.75 -0.03
N LEU A 14 -8.39 -18.01 0.43
CA LEU A 14 -7.09 -18.68 0.55
C LEU A 14 -6.36 -18.82 -0.80
N PRO A 15 -6.99 -19.25 -1.90
CA PRO A 15 -6.37 -19.28 -3.23
C PRO A 15 -5.80 -17.93 -3.65
N ASP A 16 -6.55 -16.84 -3.46
CA ASP A 16 -6.08 -15.49 -3.83
C ASP A 16 -4.85 -15.10 -3.03
N ARG A 17 -4.76 -15.50 -1.75
CA ARG A 17 -3.59 -15.23 -0.90
C ARG A 17 -2.36 -16.01 -1.34
N LEU A 18 -2.53 -17.24 -1.82
CA LEU A 18 -1.42 -18.04 -2.37
C LEU A 18 -0.91 -17.43 -3.68
N ILE A 19 -1.82 -17.01 -4.56
CA ILE A 19 -1.49 -16.32 -5.81
C ILE A 19 -0.77 -14.99 -5.52
N ALA A 20 -1.31 -14.18 -4.60
CA ALA A 20 -0.69 -12.94 -4.15
C ALA A 20 0.71 -13.16 -3.58
N SER A 21 0.90 -14.19 -2.76
CA SER A 21 2.21 -14.51 -2.16
C SER A 21 3.24 -14.90 -3.22
N LEU A 22 2.83 -15.71 -4.21
CA LEU A 22 3.68 -16.07 -5.34
C LEU A 22 4.02 -14.84 -6.20
N GLY A 23 3.03 -13.99 -6.49
CA GLY A 23 3.22 -12.73 -7.20
C GLY A 23 4.23 -11.81 -6.51
N ALA A 24 4.09 -11.63 -5.19
CA ALA A 24 5.02 -10.85 -4.39
C ALA A 24 6.45 -11.42 -4.43
N ALA A 25 6.61 -12.75 -4.31
CA ALA A 25 7.91 -13.40 -4.37
C ALA A 25 8.59 -13.19 -5.74
N ILE A 26 7.85 -13.40 -6.83
CA ILE A 26 8.33 -13.17 -8.20
C ILE A 26 8.70 -11.70 -8.39
N ALA A 27 7.85 -10.78 -7.95
CA ALA A 27 8.07 -9.35 -8.14
C ALA A 27 9.28 -8.83 -7.37
N ILE A 28 9.49 -9.29 -6.14
CA ILE A 28 10.70 -8.97 -5.37
C ILE A 28 11.94 -9.54 -6.06
N ALA A 29 11.92 -10.79 -6.49
CA ALA A 29 13.05 -11.41 -7.18
C ALA A 29 13.40 -10.68 -8.48
N LEU A 30 12.41 -10.34 -9.31
CA LEU A 30 12.61 -9.58 -10.55
C LEU A 30 13.08 -8.15 -10.27
N THR A 31 12.56 -7.49 -9.23
CA THR A 31 13.04 -6.16 -8.82
C THR A 31 14.52 -6.21 -8.44
N ILE A 32 14.95 -7.24 -7.69
CA ILE A 32 16.35 -7.46 -7.36
C ILE A 32 17.19 -7.65 -8.63
N VAL A 33 16.74 -8.47 -9.59
CA VAL A 33 17.45 -8.68 -10.85
C VAL A 33 17.59 -7.37 -11.65
N VAL A 34 16.52 -6.58 -11.75
CA VAL A 34 16.55 -5.27 -12.43
C VAL A 34 17.55 -4.33 -11.76
N CYS A 35 17.55 -4.27 -10.43
CA CYS A 35 18.42 -3.37 -9.68
C CYS A 35 19.86 -3.87 -9.53
N ALA A 36 20.11 -5.18 -9.67
CA ALA A 36 21.46 -5.76 -9.64
C ALA A 36 22.34 -5.30 -10.82
N GLY A 37 21.74 -4.79 -11.90
CA GLY A 37 22.47 -4.18 -13.02
C GLY A 37 23.01 -2.77 -12.73
N LEU A 38 22.66 -2.17 -11.59
CA LEU A 38 23.12 -0.84 -11.17
C LEU A 38 24.37 -0.96 -10.28
N PRO A 39 25.29 0.01 -10.28
CA PRO A 39 26.51 -0.02 -9.46
C PRO A 39 26.25 0.27 -7.96
N LEU A 40 25.12 -0.18 -7.41
CA LEU A 40 24.68 0.10 -6.04
C LEU A 40 25.61 -0.50 -4.99
N SER A 41 26.03 -1.76 -5.17
CA SER A 41 26.93 -2.43 -4.23
C SER A 41 28.31 -1.78 -4.16
N ALA A 42 28.78 -1.18 -5.26
CA ALA A 42 30.03 -0.43 -5.27
C ALA A 42 29.94 0.88 -4.47
N MET A 43 28.73 1.37 -4.22
CA MET A 43 28.44 2.59 -3.44
C MET A 43 27.98 2.29 -2.00
N ASP A 44 28.10 1.04 -1.54
CA ASP A 44 27.56 0.58 -0.24
C ASP A 44 26.04 0.86 -0.08
N LEU A 45 25.32 0.82 -1.21
CA LEU A 45 23.87 0.97 -1.25
C LEU A 45 23.18 -0.39 -1.38
N PRO A 46 22.03 -0.59 -0.70
CA PRO A 46 21.29 -1.83 -0.79
C PRO A 46 20.68 -2.00 -2.19
N ILE A 47 20.79 -3.20 -2.77
CA ILE A 47 20.14 -3.50 -4.07
C ILE A 47 18.63 -3.34 -3.94
N ILE A 48 18.05 -3.88 -2.86
CA ILE A 48 16.65 -3.72 -2.51
C ILE A 48 16.50 -3.09 -1.12
N VAL A 49 15.61 -2.12 -1.05
CA VAL A 49 15.31 -1.34 0.15
C VAL A 49 14.26 -2.08 0.98
N ALA A 50 14.49 -2.26 2.28
CA ALA A 50 13.64 -3.08 3.15
C ALA A 50 12.12 -2.73 3.09
N PRO A 51 11.71 -1.45 3.02
CA PRO A 51 10.32 -1.07 2.79
C PRO A 51 9.61 -1.77 1.62
N LEU A 52 10.33 -2.21 0.58
CA LEU A 52 9.73 -2.87 -0.57
C LEU A 52 9.07 -4.20 -0.21
N GLY A 53 9.52 -4.88 0.84
CA GLY A 53 8.83 -6.07 1.35
C GLY A 53 7.40 -5.74 1.79
N ALA A 54 7.22 -4.65 2.55
CA ALA A 54 5.90 -4.20 2.98
C ALA A 54 5.08 -3.59 1.82
N SER A 55 5.73 -2.91 0.86
CA SER A 55 5.08 -2.47 -0.39
C SER A 55 4.53 -3.67 -1.17
N ALA A 56 5.28 -4.76 -1.28
CA ALA A 56 4.83 -5.98 -1.96
C ALA A 56 3.62 -6.62 -1.25
N VAL A 57 3.59 -6.62 0.09
CA VAL A 57 2.40 -7.08 0.83
C VAL A 57 1.17 -6.29 0.41
N LEU A 58 1.22 -4.96 0.40
CA LEU A 58 0.06 -4.15 0.01
C LEU A 58 -0.33 -4.36 -1.46
N VAL A 59 0.65 -4.24 -2.36
CA VAL A 59 0.41 -4.26 -3.81
C VAL A 59 -0.13 -5.59 -4.30
N PHE A 60 0.27 -6.72 -3.71
CA PHE A 60 -0.19 -8.04 -4.15
C PHE A 60 -1.36 -8.56 -3.32
N ALA A 61 -1.41 -8.27 -2.02
CA ALA A 61 -2.43 -8.83 -1.14
C ALA A 61 -3.70 -7.97 -1.05
N VAL A 62 -3.61 -6.66 -1.32
CA VAL A 62 -4.76 -5.73 -1.34
C VAL A 62 -4.63 -4.71 -2.49
N PRO A 63 -4.61 -5.17 -3.76
CA PRO A 63 -4.35 -4.30 -4.92
C PRO A 63 -5.40 -3.19 -5.10
N SER A 64 -6.61 -3.34 -4.57
CA SER A 64 -7.66 -2.31 -4.59
C SER A 64 -7.45 -1.18 -3.58
N SER A 65 -6.58 -1.36 -2.57
CA SER A 65 -6.34 -0.34 -1.54
C SER A 65 -5.80 0.94 -2.18
N PRO A 66 -6.33 2.12 -1.80
CA PRO A 66 -5.74 3.41 -2.18
C PRO A 66 -4.26 3.53 -1.79
N LEU A 67 -3.86 2.87 -0.69
CA LEU A 67 -2.49 2.86 -0.17
C LEU A 67 -1.54 1.98 -1.00
N ALA A 68 -2.09 1.09 -1.83
CA ALA A 68 -1.35 0.21 -2.72
C ALA A 68 -1.21 0.77 -4.14
N GLN A 69 -1.89 1.87 -4.48
CA GLN A 69 -1.89 2.42 -5.84
C GLN A 69 -0.51 2.97 -6.26
N PRO A 70 -0.19 3.02 -7.57
CA PRO A 70 1.13 3.42 -8.06
C PRO A 70 1.69 4.72 -7.46
N TRP A 71 0.86 5.76 -7.35
CA TRP A 71 1.29 7.04 -6.79
C TRP A 71 1.59 6.95 -5.29
N ALA A 72 0.79 6.18 -4.54
CA ALA A 72 1.08 5.91 -3.13
C ALA A 72 2.42 5.19 -2.99
N VAL A 73 2.66 4.12 -3.76
CA VAL A 73 3.90 3.34 -3.65
C VAL A 73 5.14 4.16 -4.06
N VAL A 74 5.15 4.69 -5.28
CA VAL A 74 6.31 5.41 -5.83
C VAL A 74 6.52 6.75 -5.14
N GLY A 75 5.46 7.56 -5.06
CA GLY A 75 5.50 8.87 -4.41
C GLY A 75 5.78 8.73 -2.92
N GLY A 76 5.06 7.85 -2.23
CA GLY A 76 5.18 7.64 -0.80
C GLY A 76 6.59 7.22 -0.37
N ASN A 77 7.19 6.21 -1.02
CA ASN A 77 8.56 5.80 -0.70
C ASN A 77 9.60 6.89 -1.03
N THR A 78 9.50 7.50 -2.22
CA THR A 78 10.48 8.49 -2.69
C THR A 78 10.45 9.75 -1.83
N ILE A 79 9.26 10.33 -1.63
CA ILE A 79 9.08 11.56 -0.85
C ILE A 79 9.45 11.33 0.62
N SER A 80 9.03 10.21 1.20
CA SER A 80 9.39 9.90 2.58
C SER A 80 10.89 9.77 2.77
N THR A 81 11.60 9.17 1.81
CA THR A 81 13.07 9.09 1.84
C THR A 81 13.71 10.48 1.76
N LEU A 82 13.19 11.39 0.92
CA LEU A 82 13.66 12.78 0.86
C LEU A 82 13.48 13.50 2.20
N ILE A 83 12.35 13.29 2.87
CA ILE A 83 12.10 13.84 4.21
C ILE A 83 13.04 13.23 5.25
N GLY A 84 13.34 11.94 5.15
CA GLY A 84 14.32 11.28 6.02
C GLY A 84 15.74 11.82 5.86
N VAL A 85 16.21 12.00 4.62
CA VAL A 85 17.51 12.64 4.33
C VAL A 85 17.54 14.08 4.86
N TRP A 86 16.46 14.84 4.66
CA TRP A 86 16.35 16.20 5.18
C TRP A 86 16.46 16.23 6.71
N ALA A 87 15.74 15.33 7.41
CA ALA A 87 15.79 15.25 8.86
C ALA A 87 17.18 14.82 9.37
N PHE A 88 17.81 13.84 8.74
CA PHE A 88 19.18 13.41 9.06
C PHE A 88 20.18 14.56 8.97
N ASN A 89 20.08 15.40 7.95
CA ASN A 89 20.98 16.54 7.76
C ASN A 89 20.71 17.71 8.73
N LEU A 90 19.46 17.86 9.20
CA LEU A 90 19.06 18.99 10.02
C LEU A 90 19.26 18.76 11.52
N PHE A 91 19.09 17.53 11.99
CA PHE A 91 19.09 17.19 13.41
C PHE A 91 20.34 16.38 13.78
N PRO A 92 21.20 16.88 14.69
CA PRO A 92 22.40 16.15 15.14
C PRO A 92 22.09 14.87 15.94
N ASP A 93 20.97 14.86 16.67
CA ASP A 93 20.53 13.69 17.43
C ASP A 93 19.73 12.74 16.53
N ILE A 94 20.23 11.51 16.38
CA ILE A 94 19.65 10.52 15.46
C ILE A 94 18.25 10.07 15.89
N THR A 95 17.96 10.07 17.20
CA THR A 95 16.66 9.66 17.74
C THR A 95 15.59 10.69 17.37
N LEU A 96 15.90 11.97 17.57
CA LEU A 96 15.07 13.09 17.15
C LEU A 96 14.91 13.13 15.63
N ALA A 97 16.00 12.97 14.87
CA ALA A 97 15.98 12.92 13.42
C ALA A 97 15.02 11.83 12.91
N ALA A 98 15.07 10.62 13.51
CA ALA A 98 14.22 9.50 13.16
C ALA A 98 12.74 9.78 13.42
N GLY A 99 12.40 10.33 14.60
CA GLY A 99 11.03 10.71 14.92
C GLY A 99 10.47 11.79 13.99
N VAL A 100 11.26 12.83 13.72
CA VAL A 100 10.90 13.91 12.81
C VAL A 100 10.76 13.41 11.36
N ALA A 101 11.66 12.53 10.92
CA ALA A 101 11.60 11.92 9.59
C ALA A 101 10.28 11.17 9.37
N VAL A 102 9.91 10.27 10.28
CA VAL A 102 8.70 9.46 10.15
C VAL A 102 7.44 10.33 10.26
N GLY A 103 7.36 11.22 11.25
CA GLY A 103 6.22 12.12 11.43
C GLY A 103 6.05 13.08 10.25
N GLY A 104 7.16 13.68 9.78
CA GLY A 104 7.17 14.54 8.61
C GLY A 104 6.79 13.81 7.33
N ALA A 105 7.27 12.58 7.15
CA ALA A 105 6.91 11.75 6.01
C ALA A 105 5.40 11.45 5.98
N ILE A 106 4.80 11.08 7.12
CA ILE A 106 3.34 10.86 7.23
C ILE A 106 2.58 12.13 6.83
N LEU A 107 2.98 13.28 7.36
CA LEU A 107 2.35 14.56 7.04
C LEU A 107 2.44 14.87 5.54
N VAL A 108 3.64 14.83 4.97
CA VAL A 108 3.86 15.20 3.57
C VAL A 108 3.18 14.23 2.62
N MET A 109 3.23 12.92 2.89
CA MET A 109 2.49 11.94 2.10
C MET A 109 0.97 12.18 2.13
N SER A 110 0.43 12.55 3.29
CA SER A 110 -0.99 12.87 3.44
C SER A 110 -1.37 14.10 2.61
N LEU A 111 -0.55 15.14 2.63
CA LEU A 111 -0.75 16.37 1.85
C LEU A 111 -0.66 16.11 0.33
N LEU A 112 0.26 15.25 -0.08
CA LEU A 112 0.48 14.90 -1.50
C LEU A 112 -0.38 13.73 -1.98
N ARG A 113 -1.26 13.22 -1.12
CA ARG A 113 -2.19 12.10 -1.40
C ARG A 113 -1.46 10.84 -1.89
N CYS A 114 -0.27 10.60 -1.36
CA CYS A 114 0.56 9.43 -1.63
C CYS A 114 0.87 8.65 -0.34
N LEU A 115 -0.08 8.62 0.60
CA LEU A 115 0.07 7.89 1.85
C LEU A 115 0.33 6.41 1.58
N HIS A 116 1.53 5.97 1.93
CA HIS A 116 1.98 4.60 1.78
C HIS A 116 2.77 4.21 3.03
N PRO A 117 2.21 3.36 3.92
CA PRO A 117 2.85 3.03 5.19
C PRO A 117 4.33 2.59 5.08
N PRO A 118 4.76 1.82 4.07
CA PRO A 118 6.18 1.51 3.85
C PRO A 118 7.07 2.75 3.68
N GLY A 119 6.52 3.87 3.22
CA GLY A 119 7.22 5.16 3.14
C GLY A 119 7.74 5.62 4.50
N GLY A 120 7.01 5.38 5.60
CA GLY A 120 7.52 5.68 6.94
C GLY A 120 8.82 4.93 7.26
N ALA A 121 8.91 3.65 6.87
CA ALA A 121 10.14 2.87 6.99
C ALA A 121 11.24 3.36 6.02
N ALA A 122 10.88 3.88 4.85
CA ALA A 122 11.83 4.49 3.91
C ALA A 122 12.44 5.78 4.48
N ALA A 123 11.63 6.65 5.09
CA ALA A 123 12.11 7.83 5.83
C ALA A 123 13.06 7.44 6.97
N LEU A 124 12.67 6.45 7.77
CA LEU A 124 13.50 5.96 8.87
C LEU A 124 14.84 5.40 8.35
N THR A 125 14.81 4.61 7.27
CA THR A 125 16.01 4.03 6.65
C THR A 125 17.01 5.10 6.21
N ALA A 126 16.55 6.25 5.72
CA ALA A 126 17.44 7.35 5.35
C ALA A 126 18.16 7.96 6.57
N VAL A 127 17.58 7.86 7.77
CA VAL A 127 18.18 8.36 9.02
C VAL A 127 19.10 7.33 9.65
N ILE A 128 18.66 6.08 9.79
CA ILE A 128 19.39 5.02 10.51
C ILE A 128 20.22 4.11 9.59
N GLY A 129 20.34 4.49 8.31
CA GLY A 129 21.03 3.72 7.28
C GLY A 129 22.55 3.64 7.46
N SER A 130 23.20 2.92 6.54
CA SER A 130 24.66 2.81 6.49
C SER A 130 25.34 4.12 6.11
N GLN A 131 26.66 4.18 6.25
CA GLN A 131 27.46 5.30 5.75
C GLN A 131 27.28 5.51 4.24
N GLY A 132 27.14 4.44 3.44
CA GLY A 132 26.80 4.55 2.02
C GLY A 132 25.48 5.29 1.77
N ILE A 133 24.43 4.98 2.54
CA ILE A 133 23.13 5.65 2.46
C ILE A 133 23.26 7.14 2.81
N HIS A 134 23.97 7.47 3.89
CA HIS A 134 24.19 8.86 4.30
C HIS A 134 25.02 9.64 3.28
N ALA A 135 26.06 9.01 2.72
CA ALA A 135 26.91 9.61 1.68
C ALA A 135 26.15 9.86 0.37
N ALA A 136 25.22 8.96 0.01
CA ALA A 136 24.35 9.16 -1.14
C ALA A 136 23.37 10.32 -0.96
N GLY A 137 22.99 10.63 0.29
CA GLY A 137 22.10 11.73 0.62
C GLY A 137 20.80 11.67 -0.19
N TYR A 138 20.43 12.77 -0.85
CA TYR A 138 19.18 12.83 -1.63
C TYR A 138 19.15 11.87 -2.82
N SER A 139 20.32 11.45 -3.35
CA SER A 139 20.36 10.49 -4.45
C SER A 139 19.81 9.13 -4.05
N PHE A 140 19.89 8.76 -2.75
CA PHE A 140 19.31 7.51 -2.22
C PHE A 140 17.81 7.38 -2.50
N ALA A 141 17.06 8.49 -2.43
CA ALA A 141 15.63 8.53 -2.71
C ALA A 141 15.29 8.17 -4.17
N PHE A 142 16.17 8.48 -5.11
CA PHE A 142 15.97 8.17 -6.52
C PHE A 142 16.58 6.80 -6.85
N ALA A 143 17.82 6.56 -6.42
CA ALA A 143 18.54 5.32 -6.60
C ALA A 143 19.09 4.86 -5.23
N PRO A 144 18.54 3.79 -4.63
CA PRO A 144 17.69 2.77 -5.26
C PRO A 144 16.19 2.90 -4.98
N VAL A 145 15.72 3.82 -4.12
CA VAL A 145 14.34 3.77 -3.60
C VAL A 145 13.26 3.93 -4.70
N ALA A 146 13.33 4.99 -5.51
CA ALA A 146 12.35 5.21 -6.57
C ALA A 146 12.42 4.10 -7.65
N ILE A 147 13.63 3.69 -8.05
CA ILE A 147 13.83 2.61 -9.03
C ILE A 147 13.19 1.30 -8.53
N ASN A 148 13.47 0.91 -7.28
CA ASN A 148 12.86 -0.26 -6.66
C ASN A 148 11.32 -0.18 -6.68
N SER A 149 10.76 0.99 -6.32
CA SER A 149 9.31 1.19 -6.26
C SER A 149 8.67 1.14 -7.65
N ILE A 150 9.30 1.75 -8.66
CA ILE A 150 8.84 1.73 -10.05
C ILE A 150 8.89 0.31 -10.61
N ALA A 151 9.98 -0.42 -10.38
CA ALA A 151 10.12 -1.81 -10.81
C ALA A 151 9.02 -2.68 -10.19
N LEU A 152 8.83 -2.61 -8.87
CA LEU A 152 7.79 -3.36 -8.16
C LEU A 152 6.39 -3.07 -8.72
N VAL A 153 6.04 -1.79 -8.87
CA VAL A 153 4.73 -1.38 -9.41
C VAL A 153 4.56 -1.84 -10.86
N SER A 154 5.59 -1.74 -11.69
CA SER A 154 5.54 -2.18 -13.09
C SER A 154 5.30 -3.68 -13.19
N ILE A 155 5.98 -4.48 -12.37
CA ILE A 155 5.80 -5.93 -12.32
C ILE A 155 4.41 -6.27 -11.76
N ALA A 156 3.94 -5.55 -10.74
CA ALA A 156 2.60 -5.74 -10.19
C ALA A 156 1.50 -5.42 -11.22
N MET A 157 1.65 -4.35 -12.01
CA MET A 157 0.73 -4.05 -13.10
C MET A 157 0.70 -5.18 -14.15
N PHE A 158 1.85 -5.77 -14.48
CA PHE A 158 1.89 -6.91 -15.39
C PHE A 158 1.24 -8.16 -14.77
N PHE A 159 1.59 -8.48 -13.53
CA PHE A 159 1.05 -9.63 -12.80
C PHE A 159 -0.47 -9.56 -12.67
N HIS A 160 -0.99 -8.42 -12.21
CA HIS A 160 -2.43 -8.23 -12.00
C HIS A 160 -3.22 -8.12 -13.30
N ARG A 161 -2.59 -7.72 -14.42
CA ARG A 161 -3.24 -7.84 -15.75
C ARG A 161 -3.37 -9.29 -16.22
N MET A 162 -2.54 -10.20 -15.72
CA MET A 162 -2.64 -11.64 -16.02
C MET A 162 -3.55 -12.38 -15.05
N THR A 163 -3.79 -11.82 -13.86
CA THR A 163 -4.81 -12.29 -12.91
C THR A 163 -6.10 -11.48 -13.08
N THR A 164 -7.18 -11.86 -12.40
CA THR A 164 -8.49 -11.23 -12.59
C THR A 164 -8.63 -9.87 -11.90
N HIS A 165 -7.59 -9.36 -11.25
CA HIS A 165 -7.67 -8.15 -10.42
C HIS A 165 -7.33 -6.87 -11.20
N SER A 166 -8.10 -5.80 -10.98
CA SER A 166 -7.77 -4.48 -11.55
C SER A 166 -6.65 -3.82 -10.75
N TYR A 167 -5.45 -3.71 -11.34
CA TYR A 167 -4.37 -2.86 -10.81
C TYR A 167 -3.72 -2.05 -11.94
N PRO A 168 -3.78 -0.70 -11.91
CA PRO A 168 -4.37 0.15 -10.87
C PRO A 168 -5.89 -0.06 -10.73
N HIS A 169 -6.39 0.13 -9.51
CA HIS A 169 -7.81 -0.10 -9.23
C HIS A 169 -8.65 1.09 -9.71
N VAL A 170 -9.71 0.79 -10.45
CA VAL A 170 -10.72 1.75 -10.88
C VAL A 170 -12.04 1.30 -10.25
N PRO A 171 -12.71 2.15 -9.44
CA PRO A 171 -13.97 1.78 -8.81
C PRO A 171 -14.99 1.33 -9.86
N ALA A 172 -15.65 0.20 -9.62
CA ALA A 172 -16.74 -0.26 -10.46
C ALA A 172 -17.90 0.75 -10.46
N LEU A 173 -18.58 0.90 -11.60
CA LEU A 173 -19.75 1.77 -11.72
C LEU A 173 -20.84 1.26 -10.76
N THR A 174 -21.34 2.15 -9.90
CA THR A 174 -22.42 1.82 -8.97
C THR A 174 -23.69 1.49 -9.76
N PRO A 175 -24.27 0.29 -9.64
CA PRO A 175 -25.57 0.01 -10.25
C PRO A 175 -26.61 0.97 -9.68
N GLU A 176 -27.53 1.48 -10.51
CA GLU A 176 -28.62 2.30 -9.98
C GLU A 176 -29.48 1.46 -9.02
N PRO A 177 -29.70 1.93 -7.76
CA PRO A 177 -30.53 1.21 -6.82
C PRO A 177 -31.98 1.20 -7.33
N ARG A 178 -32.45 0.02 -7.79
CA ARG A 178 -33.80 -0.13 -8.36
C ARG A 178 -34.91 -0.16 -7.30
N VAL A 179 -34.61 -0.41 -6.02
CA VAL A 179 -35.59 -0.44 -4.92
C VAL A 179 -34.90 -0.11 -3.58
N PRO A 180 -35.48 0.74 -2.70
CA PRO A 180 -35.05 0.81 -1.31
C PRO A 180 -35.51 -0.46 -0.59
N ARG A 181 -34.58 -1.36 -0.26
CA ARG A 181 -34.81 -2.50 0.63
C ARG A 181 -33.91 -2.37 1.85
N ALA A 182 -34.37 -2.91 2.97
CA ALA A 182 -33.53 -3.10 4.16
C ALA A 182 -32.38 -4.04 3.81
N PHE A 183 -31.15 -3.66 4.14
CA PHE A 183 -29.98 -4.49 3.91
C PHE A 183 -29.90 -5.57 4.99
N HIS A 184 -29.52 -6.79 4.61
CA HIS A 184 -29.20 -7.86 5.54
C HIS A 184 -27.69 -8.13 5.54
N SER A 185 -27.16 -8.66 6.65
CA SER A 185 -25.72 -8.95 6.78
C SER A 185 -25.23 -9.98 5.74
N SER A 186 -26.10 -10.89 5.30
CA SER A 186 -25.84 -11.84 4.21
C SER A 186 -25.71 -11.17 2.84
N ASP A 187 -26.28 -9.99 2.63
CA ASP A 187 -26.16 -9.25 1.38
C ASP A 187 -24.75 -8.67 1.22
N ILE A 188 -24.07 -8.37 2.33
CA ILE A 188 -22.67 -7.93 2.34
C ILE A 188 -21.77 -9.07 1.84
N ASP A 189 -21.95 -10.27 2.37
CA ASP A 189 -21.15 -11.43 1.99
C ASP A 189 -21.35 -11.76 0.49
N ALA A 190 -22.59 -11.72 0.00
CA ALA A 190 -22.90 -11.92 -1.42
C ALA A 190 -22.32 -10.82 -2.32
N ALA A 191 -22.34 -9.55 -1.89
CA ALA A 191 -21.74 -8.45 -2.63
C ALA A 191 -20.22 -8.56 -2.69
N LEU A 192 -19.57 -8.95 -1.59
CA LEU A 192 -18.12 -9.17 -1.55
C LEU A 192 -17.70 -10.33 -2.47
N GLU A 193 -18.49 -11.41 -2.52
CA GLU A 193 -18.28 -12.52 -3.46
C GLU A 193 -18.42 -12.06 -4.92
N ASP A 194 -19.46 -11.30 -5.26
CA ASP A 194 -19.69 -10.80 -6.62
C ASP A 194 -18.58 -9.84 -7.09
N MET A 195 -18.02 -9.05 -6.18
CA MET A 195 -16.95 -8.10 -6.51
C MET A 195 -15.59 -8.76 -6.75
N HIS A 196 -15.35 -9.99 -6.28
CA HIS A 196 -14.09 -10.72 -6.46
C HIS A 196 -12.82 -9.90 -6.10
N GLU A 197 -12.93 -8.98 -5.14
CA GLU A 197 -11.86 -8.10 -4.68
C GLU A 197 -11.80 -8.06 -3.16
N SER A 198 -10.58 -7.94 -2.61
CA SER A 198 -10.41 -7.73 -1.18
C SER A 198 -10.30 -6.25 -0.84
N PHE A 199 -11.00 -5.78 0.19
CA PHE A 199 -10.97 -4.37 0.60
C PHE A 199 -10.12 -4.14 1.85
N ASP A 200 -9.53 -2.94 1.94
CA ASP A 200 -8.76 -2.45 3.09
C ASP A 200 -9.69 -1.93 4.22
N ILE A 201 -10.67 -2.76 4.56
CA ILE A 201 -11.67 -2.55 5.63
C ILE A 201 -12.16 -3.92 6.11
N SER A 202 -12.42 -4.05 7.41
CA SER A 202 -12.97 -5.30 7.96
C SER A 202 -14.43 -5.48 7.55
N ARG A 203 -14.91 -6.74 7.52
CA ARG A 203 -16.32 -7.04 7.26
C ARG A 203 -17.23 -6.36 8.28
N GLU A 204 -16.82 -6.36 9.54
CA GLU A 204 -17.55 -5.79 10.67
C GLU A 204 -17.70 -4.26 10.54
N ASP A 205 -16.65 -3.57 10.08
CA ASP A 205 -16.70 -2.11 9.87
C ASP A 205 -17.62 -1.72 8.71
N ILE A 206 -17.74 -2.56 7.67
CA ILE A 206 -18.71 -2.34 6.57
C ILE A 206 -20.14 -2.39 7.14
N GLU A 207 -20.44 -3.38 7.98
CA GLU A 207 -21.75 -3.54 8.60
C GLU A 207 -22.10 -2.32 9.48
N VAL A 208 -21.14 -1.85 10.28
CA VAL A 208 -21.30 -0.62 11.07
C VAL A 208 -21.53 0.61 10.18
N LEU A 209 -20.75 0.76 9.10
CA LEU A 209 -20.88 1.89 8.18
C LEU A 209 -22.27 1.92 7.51
N LEU A 210 -22.77 0.77 7.04
CA LEU A 210 -24.10 0.65 6.44
C LEU A 210 -25.21 1.00 7.44
N ALA A 211 -25.13 0.49 8.67
CA ALA A 211 -26.09 0.84 9.72
C ALA A 211 -26.10 2.35 10.04
N HIS A 212 -24.94 3.02 9.98
CA HIS A 212 -24.86 4.49 10.09
C HIS A 212 -25.51 5.19 8.89
N VAL A 213 -25.27 4.71 7.67
CA VAL A 213 -25.88 5.26 6.44
C VAL A 213 -27.41 5.16 6.48
N GLU A 214 -27.96 3.98 6.82
CA GLU A 214 -29.40 3.77 6.96
C GLU A 214 -30.03 4.72 7.98
N ARG A 215 -29.41 4.87 9.15
CA ARG A 215 -29.88 5.78 10.20
C ARG A 215 -29.94 7.23 9.72
N HIS A 216 -28.92 7.69 9.00
CA HIS A 216 -28.89 9.04 8.43
C HIS A 216 -29.91 9.22 7.30
N ALA A 217 -30.17 8.19 6.49
CA ALA A 217 -31.21 8.21 5.47
C ALA A 217 -32.61 8.32 6.09
N LEU A 218 -32.89 7.54 7.14
CA LEU A 218 -34.16 7.59 7.89
C LEU A 218 -34.40 8.98 8.49
N MET A 219 -33.38 9.56 9.15
CA MET A 219 -33.47 10.93 9.71
C MET A 219 -33.75 12.00 8.64
N LYS A 220 -33.19 11.87 7.44
CA LYS A 220 -33.48 12.78 6.32
C LYS A 220 -34.90 12.61 5.79
N SER A 221 -35.40 11.38 5.74
CA SER A 221 -36.76 11.09 5.25
C SER A 221 -37.85 11.62 6.20
N GLN A 222 -37.60 11.63 7.51
CA GLN A 222 -38.54 12.14 8.53
C GLN A 222 -38.56 13.67 8.65
N ARG A 223 -37.58 14.37 8.05
CA ARG A 223 -37.51 15.84 8.00
C ARG A 223 -38.19 16.45 6.76
N ARG A 224 -38.65 15.60 5.84
CA ARG A 224 -39.44 15.99 4.66
C ARG A 224 -40.92 15.77 4.95
#